data_AF-A0A0R1NZM1-F1
#
_entry.id   AF-A0A0R1NZM1-F1
#
_cell.length_a   1.000
_cell.length_b   1.000
_cell.length_c   1.000
_cell.angle_alpha   90.00
_cell.angle_beta   90.00
_cell.angle_gamma   90.00
#
_symmetry.space_group_name_H-M   'P 1'
#
loop_
_entity.id
_entity.type
_entity.pdbx_description
1 polymer ?
#
loop_
_entity_poly.entity_id
_entity_poly.type
_entity_poly.pdbx_seq_one_letter_code
_entity_poly.pdbx_strand_id
1 'polypeptide(L)'
;MAELSGLSVNYLSKLENGSRQNISVDTLLKLAQAFGTTASDFLAGTNSKSSLESTLTSHERLLINKLNEISPDKRDVLAQRMLDIIELLTK
;
A
#
# COMPACT_ATOMS: atom_id res chain seq x y z
N MET A 1 14.12 7.45 10.62
CA MET A 1 12.91 8.24 10.29
C MET A 1 13.27 9.55 9.61
N ALA A 2 13.92 10.47 10.31
CA ALA A 2 14.49 11.70 9.74
C ALA A 2 15.58 11.41 8.68
N GLU A 3 16.54 10.55 9.01
CA GLU A 3 17.63 10.18 8.08
C GLU A 3 17.14 9.45 6.82
N LEU A 4 16.10 8.61 6.93
CA LEU A 4 15.56 7.84 5.80
C LEU A 4 14.79 8.73 4.80
N SER A 5 14.22 9.84 5.26
CA SER A 5 13.43 10.78 4.45
C SER A 5 14.22 12.03 4.05
N GLY A 6 15.45 12.20 4.55
CA GLY A 6 16.24 13.42 4.38
C GLY A 6 15.63 14.65 5.07
N LEU A 7 14.66 14.46 5.97
CA LEU A 7 13.97 15.52 6.67
C LEU A 7 14.55 15.71 8.07
N SER A 8 14.68 16.97 8.50
CA SER A 8 15.13 17.25 9.87
C SER A 8 14.14 16.70 10.91
N VAL A 9 14.64 16.22 12.04
CA VAL A 9 13.82 15.72 13.17
C VAL A 9 12.77 16.76 13.60
N ASN A 10 13.15 18.03 13.65
CA ASN A 10 12.25 19.13 13.99
C ASN A 10 11.13 19.34 12.95
N TYR A 11 11.41 19.08 11.68
CA TYR A 11 10.41 19.14 10.61
C TYR A 11 9.40 17.99 10.74
N LEU A 12 9.88 16.77 11.02
CA LEU A 12 9.04 15.60 11.24
C LEU A 12 8.13 15.77 12.47
N SER A 13 8.69 16.24 13.60
CA SER A 13 7.90 16.48 14.82
C SER A 13 6.81 17.53 14.64
N LYS A 14 7.05 18.57 13.82
CA LYS A 14 6.02 19.59 13.50
C LYS A 14 4.95 19.06 12.57
N LEU A 15 5.31 18.13 11.68
CA LEU A 15 4.37 17.45 10.79
C LEU A 15 3.47 16.49 11.58
N GLU A 16 4.04 15.68 12.47
CA GLU A 16 3.32 14.73 13.32
C GLU A 16 2.38 15.42 14.31
N ASN A 17 2.80 16.56 14.87
CA ASN A 17 1.99 17.33 15.82
C ASN A 17 0.94 18.22 15.12
N GLY A 18 0.63 17.97 13.83
CA GLY A 18 -0.40 18.68 13.06
C GLY A 18 -0.11 20.16 12.80
N SER A 19 1.07 20.66 13.19
CA SER A 19 1.42 22.08 13.10
C SER A 19 1.84 22.52 11.68
N ARG A 20 2.08 21.56 10.77
CA ARG A 20 2.31 21.83 9.34
C ARG A 20 1.54 20.85 8.45
N GLN A 21 0.32 21.23 8.06
CA GLN A 21 -0.52 20.44 7.15
C GLN A 21 -0.22 20.69 5.66
N ASN A 22 0.41 21.82 5.32
CA ASN A 22 0.82 22.13 3.94
C ASN A 22 2.28 21.71 3.71
N ILE A 23 2.49 20.42 3.41
CA ILE A 23 3.77 19.90 2.93
C ILE A 23 3.83 19.99 1.40
N SER A 24 5.01 20.27 0.87
CA SER A 24 5.24 20.27 -0.58
C SER A 24 5.15 18.84 -1.14
N VAL A 25 4.73 18.71 -2.39
CA VAL A 25 4.63 17.41 -3.10
C VAL A 25 5.98 16.68 -3.11
N ASP A 26 7.08 17.42 -3.22
CA ASP A 26 8.45 16.86 -3.14
C ASP A 26 8.74 16.20 -1.78
N THR A 27 8.35 16.85 -0.68
CA THR A 27 8.48 16.29 0.67
C THR A 27 7.61 15.04 0.85
N LEU A 28 6.37 15.07 0.33
CA LEU A 28 5.45 13.94 0.36
C LEU A 28 6.02 12.74 -0.39
N LEU A 29 6.66 12.96 -1.55
CA LEU A 29 7.28 11.90 -2.33
C LEU A 29 8.51 11.30 -1.63
N LYS A 30 9.34 12.15 -0.99
CA LYS A 30 10.49 11.69 -0.20
C LYS A 30 10.07 10.84 1.00
N LEU A 31 8.96 11.23 1.66
CA LEU A 31 8.35 10.42 2.71
C LEU A 31 7.84 9.09 2.12
N ALA A 32 7.07 9.12 1.04
CA ALA A 32 6.59 7.92 0.36
C ALA A 32 7.71 6.93 0.02
N GLN A 33 8.80 7.41 -0.56
CA GLN A 33 9.97 6.59 -0.87
C GLN A 33 10.64 6.03 0.39
N ALA A 34 10.81 6.84 1.44
CA ALA A 34 11.40 6.41 2.70
C ALA A 34 10.57 5.36 3.44
N PHE A 35 9.24 5.39 3.26
CA PHE A 35 8.29 4.48 3.88
C PHE A 35 7.88 3.30 2.96
N GLY A 36 8.43 3.21 1.76
CA GLY A 36 8.08 2.15 0.79
C GLY A 36 6.62 2.16 0.34
N THR A 37 5.98 3.32 0.38
CA THR A 37 4.56 3.54 0.06
C THR A 37 4.45 4.60 -1.04
N THR A 38 3.24 4.96 -1.47
CA THR A 38 3.03 5.98 -2.50
C THR A 38 2.55 7.30 -1.90
N ALA A 39 2.85 8.42 -2.55
CA ALA A 39 2.33 9.74 -2.14
C ALA A 39 0.78 9.74 -2.08
N SER A 40 0.15 8.96 -2.95
CA SER A 40 -1.30 8.72 -2.98
C SER A 40 -1.82 8.11 -1.67
N ASP A 41 -1.08 7.20 -1.04
CA ASP A 41 -1.48 6.55 0.22
C ASP A 41 -1.59 7.56 1.38
N PHE A 42 -0.72 8.59 1.39
CA PHE A 42 -0.78 9.67 2.37
C PHE A 42 -1.91 10.65 2.11
N LEU A 43 -2.17 10.99 0.84
CA LEU A 43 -3.27 11.88 0.42
C LEU A 43 -4.64 11.24 0.65
N ALA A 44 -4.71 9.92 0.60
CA ALA A 44 -5.94 9.15 0.69
C ALA A 44 -6.47 8.95 2.12
N GLY A 45 -5.90 9.71 3.09
CA GLY A 45 -6.39 10.01 4.43
C GLY A 45 -7.38 9.02 5.02
N THR A 46 -6.88 8.00 5.75
CA THR A 46 -7.58 6.99 6.58
C THR A 46 -8.84 6.29 6.03
N ASN A 47 -9.34 6.69 4.86
CA ASN A 47 -10.46 6.10 4.14
C ASN A 47 -9.99 5.27 2.95
N SER A 48 -8.68 5.21 2.71
CA SER A 48 -8.06 4.26 1.81
C SER A 48 -7.33 3.15 2.57
N LYS A 49 -8.09 2.38 3.34
CA LYS A 49 -8.00 0.94 3.06
C LYS A 49 -8.61 0.81 1.67
N SER A 50 -7.74 0.59 0.69
CA SER A 50 -8.05 0.43 -0.73
C SER A 50 -9.52 0.06 -0.95
N SER A 51 -10.24 0.78 -1.81
CA SER A 51 -11.63 0.47 -2.19
C SER A 51 -11.84 -0.99 -2.61
N LEU A 52 -10.77 -1.77 -2.81
CA LEU A 52 -10.78 -3.22 -2.94
C LEU A 52 -11.21 -3.93 -1.65
N GLU A 53 -10.72 -3.54 -0.48
CA GLU A 53 -11.08 -4.20 0.79
C GLU A 53 -12.59 -4.10 1.07
N SER A 54 -13.21 -2.94 0.82
CA SER A 54 -14.64 -2.71 1.08
C SER A 54 -15.60 -3.57 0.25
N THR A 55 -15.14 -4.11 -0.88
CA THR A 55 -15.94 -4.92 -1.82
C THR A 55 -15.57 -6.41 -1.81
N LEU A 56 -14.41 -6.78 -1.26
CA LEU A 56 -13.97 -8.17 -1.18
C LEU A 56 -14.76 -8.95 -0.12
N THR A 57 -15.36 -10.06 -0.54
CA THR A 57 -15.99 -11.04 0.33
C THR A 57 -14.96 -11.68 1.27
N SER A 58 -15.43 -12.29 2.36
CA SER A 58 -14.57 -12.93 3.36
C SER A 58 -13.59 -13.95 2.76
N HIS A 59 -14.00 -14.66 1.70
CA HIS A 59 -13.15 -15.65 1.03
C HIS A 59 -12.09 -15.01 0.14
N GLU A 60 -12.40 -13.90 -0.53
CA GLU A 60 -11.42 -13.18 -1.35
C GLU A 60 -10.34 -12.54 -0.49
N ARG A 61 -10.70 -11.98 0.67
CA ARG A 61 -9.74 -11.48 1.66
C ARG A 61 -8.83 -12.58 2.18
N LEU A 62 -9.39 -13.74 2.51
CA LEU A 62 -8.60 -14.89 2.97
C LEU A 62 -7.64 -15.39 1.89
N LEU A 63 -8.09 -15.41 0.64
CA LEU A 63 -7.26 -15.79 -0.50
C LEU A 63 -6.09 -14.83 -0.70
N ILE A 64 -6.34 -13.52 -0.69
CA ILE A 64 -5.30 -12.49 -0.82
C ILE A 64 -4.31 -12.58 0.34
N ASN A 65 -4.79 -12.79 1.57
CA ASN A 65 -3.92 -12.93 2.73
C ASN A 65 -3.00 -14.16 2.57
N LYS A 66 -3.56 -15.31 2.19
CA LYS A 66 -2.78 -16.53 1.95
C LYS A 66 -1.79 -16.39 0.78
N LEU A 67 -2.14 -15.66 -0.27
CA LEU A 67 -1.24 -15.36 -1.38
C LEU A 67 -0.02 -14.54 -0.91
N ASN A 68 -0.22 -13.59 0.01
CA ASN A 68 0.85 -12.77 0.55
C ASN A 68 1.83 -13.54 1.44
N GLU A 69 1.42 -14.66 2.04
CA GLU A 69 2.29 -15.56 2.80
C GLU A 69 3.24 -16.38 1.89
N ILE A 70 2.98 -16.44 0.58
CA ILE A 70 3.76 -17.22 -0.38
C ILE A 70 4.87 -16.36 -1.00
N SER A 71 6.05 -16.96 -1.22
CA SER A 71 7.16 -16.33 -1.95
C SER A 71 6.72 -15.79 -3.31
N PRO A 72 7.27 -14.64 -3.76
CA PRO A 72 6.81 -13.95 -4.97
C PRO A 72 6.82 -14.85 -6.21
N ASP A 73 7.85 -15.67 -6.40
CA ASP A 73 7.97 -16.60 -7.54
C ASP A 73 6.86 -17.67 -7.56
N LYS A 74 6.48 -18.17 -6.38
CA LYS A 74 5.42 -19.19 -6.25
C LYS A 74 4.03 -18.58 -6.33
N ARG A 75 3.88 -17.34 -5.87
CA ARG A 75 2.64 -16.58 -5.89
C ARG A 75 2.21 -16.27 -7.33
N ASP A 76 3.16 -15.88 -8.18
CA ASP A 76 2.92 -15.60 -9.59
C ASP A 76 2.44 -16.86 -10.34
N VAL A 77 3.16 -17.98 -10.17
CA VAL A 77 2.76 -19.27 -10.75
C VAL A 77 1.37 -19.70 -10.27
N LEU A 78 1.06 -19.54 -8.98
CA LEU A 78 -0.25 -19.89 -8.43
C LEU A 78 -1.37 -18.98 -8.98
N ALA A 79 -1.12 -17.68 -9.07
CA ALA A 79 -2.07 -16.71 -9.62
C ALA A 79 -2.39 -17.03 -11.09
N GLN A 80 -1.38 -17.38 -11.87
CA GLN A 80 -1.54 -17.80 -13.26
C GLN A 80 -2.44 -19.04 -13.37
N ARG A 81 -2.20 -20.06 -12.53
CA ARG A 81 -3.03 -21.28 -12.51
C ARG A 81 -4.48 -21.01 -12.10
N MET A 82 -4.68 -20.12 -11.13
CA MET A 82 -6.03 -19.72 -10.72
C MET A 82 -6.76 -19.00 -11.85
N LEU A 83 -6.06 -18.15 -12.61
CA LEU A 83 -6.64 -17.43 -13.73
C LEU A 83 -7.06 -18.39 -14.87
N ASP A 84 -6.21 -19.37 -15.19
CA ASP A 84 -6.53 -20.45 -16.14
C ASP A 84 -7.82 -21.20 -15.75
N ILE A 85 -7.97 -21.54 -14.46
CA ILE A 85 -9.16 -22.24 -13.96
C ILE A 85 -10.41 -21.36 -14.09
N ILE A 86 -10.31 -20.07 -13.73
CA ILE A 86 -11.43 -19.13 -13.85
C ILE A 86 -11.85 -18.97 -15.31
N GLU A 87 -10.89 -18.89 -16.24
CA GLU A 87 -11.19 -18.78 -17.67
C GLU A 87 -11.89 -20.04 -18.19
N LEU A 88 -11.51 -21.22 -17.69
CA LEU A 88 -12.13 -22.50 -18.05
C LEU A 88 -13.55 -22.65 -17.49
N LEU A 89 -13.85 -22.04 -16.35
CA LEU A 89 -15.19 -22.01 -15.75
C LEU A 89 -16.11 -20.93 -16.35
N THR A 90 -15.55 -19.96 -17.07
CA THR A 90 -16.28 -18.84 -17.66
C THR A 90 -16.60 -19.05 -19.16
N LYS A 91 -15.96 -20.05 -19.80
CA LYS A 91 -16.30 -20.53 -21.15
C LYS A 91 -17.42 -21.57 -21.11
#